data_AF-A0A933P314-F1
#
_entry.id   AF-A0A933P314-F1
#
_cell.length_a   1.000
_cell.length_b   1.000
_cell.length_c   1.000
_cell.angle_alpha   90.00
_cell.angle_beta   90.00
_cell.angle_gamma   90.00
#
_symmetry.space_group_name_H-M   'P 1'
#
loop_
_entity.id
_entity.type
_entity.pdbx_description
1 polymer ?
#
loop_
_entity_poly.entity_id
_entity_poly.type
_entity_poly.pdbx_seq_one_letter_code
_entity_poly.pdbx_strand_id
1 'polypeptide(L)'
;MNDTTRPTSVRVIADHCDGPHRTDSDDIWWWLPVLGPTATVLAYLLARHAVYNETCWDTAVLARSVGLAGNRCKLWASLERLSQFHVVTFLATDVVTIRLNLPTLTERQLACLPECLAIAYQPTA
;
A
#
# COMPACT_ATOMS: atom_id res chain seq x y z
N MET A 1 0.02 15.73 -19.39
CA MET A 1 -1.12 15.54 -18.48
C MET A 1 -0.80 16.33 -17.22
N ASN A 2 -1.61 17.36 -16.92
CA ASN A 2 -1.27 18.42 -15.96
C ASN A 2 -0.97 17.89 -14.55
N ASP A 3 0.24 18.19 -14.07
CA ASP A 3 0.81 17.82 -12.77
C ASP A 3 0.27 18.67 -11.59
N THR A 4 -0.78 19.48 -11.82
CA THR A 4 -1.19 20.59 -10.93
C THR A 4 -2.41 20.34 -10.05
N THR A 5 -3.13 19.22 -10.15
CA THR A 5 -4.37 19.00 -9.38
C THR A 5 -4.24 18.09 -8.17
N ARG A 6 -3.18 17.28 -8.07
CA ARG A 6 -3.03 16.37 -6.93
C ARG A 6 -2.45 17.12 -5.71
N PRO A 7 -2.95 16.83 -4.49
CA PRO A 7 -2.46 17.47 -3.27
C PRO A 7 -0.96 17.33 -3.06
N THR A 8 -0.36 18.32 -2.39
CA THR A 8 1.07 18.31 -2.03
C THR A 8 1.34 17.50 -0.76
N SER A 9 0.30 17.24 0.04
CA SER A 9 0.34 16.37 1.21
C SER A 9 -0.68 15.24 1.11
N VAL A 10 -0.43 14.15 1.83
CA VAL A 10 -1.41 13.08 2.03
C VAL A 10 -1.47 12.72 3.52
N ARG A 11 -2.68 12.68 4.06
CA ARG A 11 -3.00 12.23 5.41
C ARG A 11 -3.34 10.76 5.36
N VAL A 12 -2.76 10.00 6.28
CA VAL A 12 -2.83 8.54 6.33
C VAL A 12 -3.34 8.12 7.69
N ILE A 13 -4.46 7.40 7.69
CA ILE A 13 -5.17 6.92 8.88
C ILE A 13 -5.15 5.39 8.87
N ALA A 14 -4.97 4.76 10.03
CA ALA A 14 -5.04 3.31 10.12
C ALA A 14 -6.46 2.79 9.83
N ASP A 15 -6.53 1.74 9.02
CA ASP A 15 -7.70 0.89 8.88
C ASP A 15 -7.43 -0.45 9.56
N HIS A 16 -8.28 -0.77 10.54
CA HIS A 16 -8.19 -1.96 11.39
C HIS A 16 -9.00 -3.14 10.83
N CYS A 17 -9.53 -3.06 9.60
CA CYS A 17 -10.18 -4.18 8.95
C CYS A 17 -9.32 -5.46 9.00
N ASP A 18 -9.91 -6.55 9.48
CA ASP A 18 -9.23 -7.84 9.64
C ASP A 18 -8.73 -8.39 8.32
N GLY A 19 -7.54 -9.00 8.37
CA GLY A 19 -6.89 -9.60 7.22
C GLY A 19 -5.82 -10.58 7.70
N PRO A 20 -5.40 -11.54 6.86
CA PRO A 20 -4.58 -12.64 7.33
C PRO A 20 -3.15 -12.25 7.73
N HIS A 21 -2.65 -11.13 7.23
CA HIS A 21 -1.24 -10.80 7.35
C HIS A 21 -1.03 -9.33 7.64
N ARG A 22 -0.05 -9.02 8.48
CA ARG A 22 0.30 -7.63 8.79
C ARG A 22 0.95 -6.96 7.58
N THR A 23 0.44 -5.80 7.20
CA THR A 23 0.96 -5.01 6.08
C THR A 23 2.40 -4.52 6.33
N ASP A 24 2.79 -4.28 7.59
CA ASP A 24 4.13 -3.83 7.96
C ASP A 24 5.09 -4.96 8.36
N SER A 25 4.88 -6.16 7.81
CA SER A 25 5.73 -7.34 8.03
C SER A 25 6.25 -7.93 6.71
N ASP A 26 7.10 -8.96 6.78
CA ASP A 26 7.62 -9.64 5.58
C ASP A 26 6.52 -10.34 4.77
N ASP A 27 5.36 -10.58 5.36
CA ASP A 27 4.20 -11.15 4.66
C ASP A 27 3.72 -10.28 3.48
N ILE A 28 4.04 -8.98 3.48
CA ILE A 28 3.71 -8.09 2.37
C ILE A 28 4.35 -8.53 1.05
N TRP A 29 5.43 -9.33 1.08
CA TRP A 29 6.11 -9.81 -0.11
C TRP A 29 5.25 -10.76 -0.96
N TRP A 30 4.24 -11.41 -0.39
CA TRP A 30 3.24 -12.16 -1.19
C TRP A 30 2.44 -11.25 -2.11
N TRP A 31 2.26 -9.99 -1.75
CA TRP A 31 1.56 -9.02 -2.58
C TRP A 31 2.47 -8.36 -3.62
N LEU A 32 3.79 -8.56 -3.58
CA LEU A 32 4.75 -7.93 -4.51
C LEU A 32 4.42 -8.20 -5.99
N PRO A 33 4.07 -9.43 -6.43
CA PRO A 33 3.71 -9.67 -7.84
C PRO A 33 2.40 -8.99 -8.26
N VAL A 34 1.51 -8.72 -7.31
CA VAL A 34 0.20 -8.11 -7.55
C VAL A 34 0.29 -6.59 -7.50
N LEU A 35 0.93 -6.01 -6.49
CA LEU A 35 1.07 -4.57 -6.27
C LEU A 35 2.26 -3.97 -7.03
N GLY A 36 3.27 -4.77 -7.34
CA GLY A 36 4.55 -4.26 -7.82
C GLY A 36 5.38 -3.61 -6.70
N PRO A 37 6.68 -3.38 -6.95
CA PRO A 37 7.66 -3.09 -5.91
C PRO A 37 7.37 -1.78 -5.17
N THR A 38 7.13 -0.69 -5.89
CA THR A 38 6.91 0.63 -5.29
C THR A 38 5.66 0.67 -4.42
N ALA A 39 4.53 0.15 -4.90
CA ALA A 39 3.29 0.14 -4.14
C ALA A 39 3.42 -0.74 -2.88
N THR A 40 4.13 -1.87 -2.99
CA THR A 40 4.42 -2.75 -1.84
C THR A 40 5.22 -2.00 -0.77
N VAL A 41 6.35 -1.39 -1.13
CA VAL A 41 7.16 -0.61 -0.18
C VAL A 41 6.38 0.57 0.41
N LEU A 42 5.55 1.24 -0.39
CA LEU A 42 4.69 2.32 0.07
C LEU A 42 3.67 1.81 1.11
N ALA A 43 2.96 0.72 0.84
CA ALA A 43 2.00 0.15 1.79
C ALA A 43 2.67 -0.26 3.11
N TYR A 44 3.82 -0.94 3.05
CA TYR A 44 4.61 -1.29 4.23
C TYR A 44 4.93 -0.06 5.08
N LEU A 45 5.48 0.99 4.45
CA LEU A 45 5.87 2.22 5.12
C LEU A 45 4.66 2.90 5.76
N LEU A 46 3.57 3.06 5.00
CA LEU A 46 2.36 3.72 5.49
C LEU A 46 1.75 2.98 6.67
N ALA A 47 1.59 1.65 6.58
CA ALA A 47 1.01 0.84 7.64
C ALA A 47 1.85 0.89 8.93
N ARG A 48 3.19 0.80 8.79
CA ARG A 48 4.12 0.87 9.92
C ARG A 48 3.99 2.16 10.73
N HIS A 49 3.72 3.28 10.07
CA HIS A 49 3.55 4.57 10.74
C HIS A 49 2.12 4.82 11.23
N ALA A 50 1.12 4.39 10.46
CA ALA A 50 -0.28 4.56 10.81
C ALA A 50 -0.69 3.76 12.08
N VAL A 51 0.03 2.67 12.40
CA VAL A 51 -0.24 1.84 13.59
C VAL A 51 -0.19 2.63 14.90
N TYR A 52 0.58 3.73 14.95
CA TYR A 52 0.77 4.53 16.16
C TYR A 52 -0.14 5.75 16.22
N ASN A 53 -0.34 6.42 15.07
CA ASN A 53 -1.22 7.59 14.96
C ASN A 53 -1.49 7.94 13.50
N GLU A 54 -2.47 8.82 13.26
CA GLU A 54 -2.61 9.54 12.00
C GLU A 54 -1.28 10.22 11.65
N THR A 55 -0.87 10.10 10.38
CA THR A 55 0.34 10.76 9.87
C THR A 55 0.04 11.59 8.63
N CYS A 56 0.64 12.78 8.55
CA CYS A 56 0.57 13.63 7.38
C CYS A 56 1.94 13.67 6.70
N TRP A 57 1.96 13.39 5.39
CA TRP A 57 3.18 13.26 4.61
C TRP A 57 3.22 14.30 3.49
N ASP A 58 4.34 14.98 3.33
CA ASP A 58 4.63 15.67 2.07
C ASP A 58 4.83 14.64 0.96
N THR A 59 4.12 14.81 -0.14
CA THR A 59 4.08 13.84 -1.26
C THR A 59 5.40 13.76 -2.01
N ALA A 60 6.21 14.83 -2.08
CA ALA A 60 7.52 14.75 -2.71
C ALA A 60 8.53 14.03 -1.81
N VAL A 61 8.47 14.27 -0.49
CA VAL A 61 9.30 13.56 0.50
C VAL A 61 8.94 12.07 0.55
N LEU A 62 7.64 11.75 0.61
CA LEU A 62 7.16 10.37 0.60
C LEU A 62 7.58 9.66 -0.69
N ALA A 63 7.43 10.30 -1.85
CA ALA A 63 7.89 9.77 -3.12
C ALA A 63 9.40 9.46 -3.12
N ARG A 64 10.24 10.35 -2.58
CA ARG A 64 11.69 10.06 -2.42
C ARG A 64 11.94 8.85 -1.52
N SER A 65 11.19 8.73 -0.43
CA SER A 65 11.34 7.66 0.56
C SER A 65 11.09 6.26 -0.01
N VAL A 66 10.26 6.16 -1.06
CA VAL A 66 9.94 4.90 -1.75
C VAL A 66 10.66 4.75 -3.10
N GLY A 67 11.74 5.51 -3.33
CA GLY A 67 12.60 5.36 -4.52
C GLY A 67 12.07 6.02 -5.80
N LEU A 68 11.09 6.93 -5.70
CA LEU A 68 10.53 7.64 -6.87
C LEU A 68 11.22 8.98 -7.17
N ALA A 69 12.34 9.30 -6.51
CA ALA A 69 13.10 10.53 -6.70
C ALA A 69 12.25 11.82 -6.59
N GLY A 70 11.18 11.79 -5.78
CA GLY A 70 10.27 12.94 -5.61
C GLY A 70 9.18 13.05 -6.68
N ASN A 71 9.06 12.09 -7.58
CA ASN A 71 8.02 12.09 -8.62
C ASN A 71 6.64 11.84 -8.00
N ARG A 72 5.89 12.92 -7.79
CA ARG A 72 4.54 12.92 -7.20
C ARG A 72 3.52 12.19 -8.06
N CYS A 73 3.58 12.33 -9.39
CA CYS A 73 2.72 11.57 -10.30
C CYS A 73 2.79 10.06 -10.07
N LYS A 74 4.01 9.50 -9.97
CA LYS A 74 4.21 8.07 -9.72
C LYS A 74 3.79 7.65 -8.32
N LEU A 75 3.91 8.53 -7.32
CA LEU A 75 3.41 8.27 -5.97
C LEU A 75 1.88 8.12 -5.99
N TRP A 76 1.17 9.08 -6.60
CA TRP A 76 -0.28 9.01 -6.70
C TRP A 76 -0.75 7.80 -7.51
N ALA A 77 -0.06 7.44 -8.59
CA ALA A 77 -0.33 6.20 -9.32
C ALA A 77 -0.13 4.94 -8.45
N SER A 78 0.83 4.96 -7.52
CA SER A 78 1.05 3.86 -6.56
C SER A 78 -0.06 3.79 -5.52
N LEU A 79 -0.54 4.94 -5.00
CA LEU A 79 -1.70 5.00 -4.09
C LEU A 79 -2.99 4.54 -4.77
N GLU A 80 -3.22 4.94 -6.02
CA GLU A 80 -4.33 4.46 -6.85
C GLU A 80 -4.28 2.94 -7.01
N ARG A 81 -3.09 2.37 -7.27
CA ARG A 81 -2.90 0.92 -7.36
C ARG A 81 -3.21 0.22 -6.03
N LEU A 82 -2.74 0.76 -4.90
CA LEU A 82 -3.11 0.23 -3.58
C LEU A 82 -4.62 0.28 -3.35
N SER A 83 -5.29 1.31 -3.86
CA SER A 83 -6.75 1.43 -3.78
C SER A 83 -7.49 0.42 -4.64
N GLN A 84 -7.01 0.14 -5.85
CA GLN A 84 -7.57 -0.90 -6.72
C GLN A 84 -7.56 -2.29 -6.05
N PHE A 85 -6.60 -2.53 -5.16
CA PHE A 85 -6.45 -3.79 -4.44
C PHE A 85 -6.94 -3.73 -2.98
N HIS A 86 -7.68 -2.69 -2.62
CA HIS A 86 -8.26 -2.51 -1.28
C HIS A 86 -7.25 -2.52 -0.13
N VAL A 87 -5.97 -2.22 -0.39
CA VAL A 87 -4.95 -2.01 0.65
C VAL A 87 -5.07 -0.59 1.22
N VAL A 88 -5.48 0.35 0.37
CA VAL A 88 -5.76 1.74 0.71
C VAL A 88 -7.19 2.10 0.32
N THR A 89 -7.84 3.00 1.06
CA THR A 89 -9.11 3.63 0.63
C THR A 89 -8.99 5.15 0.68
N PHE A 90 -9.43 5.83 -0.38
CA PHE A 90 -9.51 7.29 -0.39
C PHE A 90 -10.79 7.74 0.31
N LEU A 91 -10.67 8.52 1.40
CA LEU A 91 -11.80 9.17 2.06
C LEU A 91 -12.03 10.59 1.53
N ALA A 92 -10.97 11.22 1.03
CA ALA A 92 -10.97 12.50 0.35
C ALA A 92 -9.79 12.56 -0.64
N THR A 93 -9.62 13.69 -1.33
CA THR A 93 -8.55 13.87 -2.32
C THR A 93 -7.14 13.72 -1.72
N ASP A 94 -6.95 14.12 -0.47
CA ASP A 94 -5.69 14.10 0.28
C ASP A 94 -5.73 13.21 1.53
N VAL A 95 -6.81 12.48 1.77
CA VAL A 95 -6.96 11.61 2.94
C VAL A 95 -7.17 10.17 2.49
N VAL A 96 -6.31 9.29 2.98
CA VAL A 96 -6.39 7.86 2.73
C VAL A 96 -6.39 7.07 4.04
N THR A 97 -7.09 5.95 4.06
CA THR A 97 -6.86 4.90 5.05
C THR A 97 -5.90 3.86 4.51
N ILE A 98 -5.06 3.28 5.37
CA ILE A 98 -4.17 2.16 5.04
C ILE A 98 -4.54 0.97 5.92
N ARG A 99 -4.82 -0.18 5.31
CA ARG A 99 -5.08 -1.40 6.05
C ARG A 99 -3.84 -1.86 6.80
N LEU A 100 -3.98 -2.08 8.10
CA LEU A 100 -2.92 -2.66 8.92
C LEU A 100 -2.75 -4.16 8.69
N ASN A 101 -3.83 -4.82 8.25
CA ASN A 101 -3.83 -6.21 7.81
C ASN A 101 -4.24 -6.30 6.34
N LEU A 102 -3.42 -6.95 5.52
CA LEU A 102 -3.62 -7.13 4.09
C LEU A 102 -4.90 -7.92 3.83
N PRO A 103 -5.65 -7.63 2.75
CA PRO A 103 -6.73 -8.49 2.31
C PRO A 103 -6.22 -9.92 2.00
N THR A 104 -7.12 -10.90 2.03
CA THR A 104 -6.81 -12.24 1.53
C THR A 104 -6.57 -12.20 0.03
N LEU A 105 -5.49 -12.82 -0.44
CA LEU A 105 -5.25 -12.99 -1.87
C LEU A 105 -6.34 -13.87 -2.49
N THR A 106 -6.86 -13.46 -3.64
CA THR A 106 -7.76 -14.29 -4.45
C THR A 106 -7.00 -15.45 -5.08
N GLU A 107 -7.71 -16.54 -5.45
CA GLU A 107 -7.12 -17.68 -6.16
C GLU A 107 -6.33 -17.25 -7.40
N ARG A 108 -6.87 -16.29 -8.16
CA ARG A 108 -6.21 -15.73 -9.34
C ARG A 108 -4.89 -15.04 -9.01
N GLN A 109 -4.83 -14.30 -7.90
CA GLN A 109 -3.60 -13.62 -7.47
C GLN A 109 -2.57 -14.61 -6.92
N LEU A 110 -3.00 -15.63 -6.18
CA LEU A 110 -2.14 -16.71 -5.72
C LEU A 110 -1.51 -17.47 -6.89
N ALA A 111 -2.26 -17.71 -7.96
CA ALA A 111 -1.76 -18.34 -9.18
C ALA A 111 -0.69 -17.50 -9.92
N CYS A 112 -0.56 -16.20 -9.62
CA CYS A 112 0.50 -15.35 -10.16
C CYS A 112 1.79 -15.38 -9.32
N LEU A 113 1.77 -15.99 -8.13
CA LEU A 113 2.96 -16.09 -7.29
C LEU A 113 3.88 -17.22 -7.77
N PRO A 114 5.20 -17.08 -7.56
CA PRO A 114 6.10 -18.23 -7.60
C PRO A 114 5.56 -19.37 -6.73
N GLU A 115 5.65 -20.61 -7.21
CA GLU A 115 5.03 -21.78 -6.57
C GLU A 115 5.40 -21.94 -5.09
N CYS A 116 6.67 -21.72 -4.74
CA CYS A 116 7.11 -21.80 -3.35
C CYS A 116 6.43 -20.78 -2.43
N LEU A 117 6.14 -19.57 -2.93
CA LEU A 117 5.44 -18.53 -2.17
C LEU A 117 3.93 -18.82 -2.09
N ALA A 118 3.34 -19.36 -3.16
CA ALA A 118 1.94 -19.77 -3.17
C ALA A 118 1.67 -20.90 -2.16
N ILE A 119 2.57 -21.90 -2.08
CA ILE A 119 2.49 -23.00 -1.11
C ILE A 119 2.67 -22.50 0.33
N ALA A 120 3.59 -21.55 0.53
CA ALA A 120 3.87 -20.98 1.85
C ALA A 120 2.81 -19.98 2.34
N TYR A 121 1.98 -19.44 1.44
CA TYR A 121 0.90 -18.54 1.80
C TYR A 121 -0.15 -19.31 2.62
N GLN A 122 -0.31 -18.92 3.88
CA GLN A 122 -1.28 -19.49 4.81
C GLN A 122 -2.20 -18.38 5.28
N PRO A 123 -3.45 -18.27 4.78
CA PRO A 123 -4.38 -17.31 5.35
C PRO A 123 -4.60 -17.66 6.82
N THR A 124 -4.35 -16.73 7.75
CA THR A 124 -4.70 -16.98 9.15
C THR A 124 -6.22 -17.06 9.29
N ALA A 125 -6.66 -18.12 9.97
CA ALA A 125 -8.06 -18.40 10.29
C ALA A 125 -8.67 -17.37 11.24
#